data_AF-A0A0H3J6Q4-F1
#
_entry.id   AF-A0A0H3J6Q4-F1
#
_cell.length_a   1.000
_cell.length_b   1.000
_cell.length_c   1.000
_cell.angle_alpha   90.00
_cell.angle_beta   90.00
_cell.angle_gamma   90.00
#
_symmetry.space_group_name_H-M   'P 1'
#
loop_
_entity.id
_entity.type
_entity.pdbx_description
1 polymer ?
#
loop_
_entity_poly.entity_id
_entity_poly.type
_entity_poly.pdbx_seq_one_letter_code
_entity_poly.pdbx_strand_id
1 'polypeptide(L)' 'MAAYTIFAGVNGAGKTSIYKSIYYEMNKTENRINTDEMVARIGSWKDSNFQIKCARDAIK' A
#
# COMPACT_ATOMS: atom_id res chain seq x y z
N MET A 1 -1.94 22.28 3.40
CA MET A 1 -0.87 21.27 3.57
C MET A 1 -1.51 19.90 3.39
N ALA A 2 -0.94 19.01 2.58
CA ALA A 2 -1.50 17.68 2.42
C ALA A 2 -1.25 16.84 3.68
N ALA A 3 -2.26 16.07 4.11
CA ALA A 3 -2.14 15.11 5.20
C ALA A 3 -1.97 13.71 4.61
N TYR A 4 -1.09 12.90 5.23
CA TYR A 4 -0.81 11.54 4.80
C TYR A 4 -0.90 10.59 5.99
N THR A 5 -1.56 9.45 5.80
CA THR A 5 -1.67 8.40 6.82
C THR A 5 -0.79 7.21 6.44
N ILE A 6 0.13 6.84 7.34
CA ILE A 6 1.05 5.72 7.13
C ILE A 6 0.64 4.56 8.06
N PHE A 7 0.42 3.38 7.47
CA PHE A 7 0.19 2.14 8.22
C PHE A 7 1.48 1.32 8.26
N ALA A 8 2.14 1.26 9.43
CA ALA A 8 3.42 0.55 9.63
C ALA A 8 3.32 -0.52 10.72
N GLY A 9 4.22 -1.51 10.67
CA GLY A 9 4.25 -2.66 11.59
C GLY A 9 4.77 -3.93 10.92
N VAL A 10 5.09 -4.96 11.70
CA VAL A 10 5.59 -6.26 11.19
C VAL A 10 4.56 -6.99 10.33
N ASN A 11 5.00 -8.01 9.57
CA ASN A 11 4.08 -8.88 8.82
C ASN A 11 3.15 -9.62 9.78
N GLY A 12 1.86 -9.68 9.44
CA GLY A 12 0.83 -10.25 10.32
C GLY A 12 0.30 -9.32 11.42
N ALA A 13 0.85 -8.12 11.62
CA ALA A 13 0.38 -7.16 12.64
C ALA A 13 -1.02 -6.56 12.41
N GLY A 14 -1.71 -6.95 11.33
CA GLY A 14 -3.08 -6.49 11.06
C GLY A 14 -3.23 -5.13 10.37
N LYS A 15 -2.16 -4.60 9.73
CA LYS A 15 -2.20 -3.30 9.01
C LYS A 15 -3.37 -3.18 8.02
N THR A 16 -3.56 -4.20 7.19
CA THR A 16 -4.68 -4.24 6.22
C THR A 16 -6.04 -4.32 6.91
N SER A 17 -6.12 -5.00 8.06
CA SER A 17 -7.35 -5.09 8.84
C SER A 17 -7.73 -3.72 9.39
N ILE A 18 -6.79 -2.99 10.00
CA ILE A 18 -7.03 -1.63 10.51
C ILE A 18 -7.46 -0.70 9.37
N TYR A 19 -6.77 -0.74 8.23
CA TYR A 19 -7.15 0.03 7.05
C TYR A 19 -8.61 -0.24 6.64
N LYS A 20 -9.02 -1.51 6.53
CA LYS A 20 -10.38 -1.87 6.10
C LYS A 20 -11.45 -1.59 7.15
N SER A 21 -11.17 -1.82 8.42
CA SER A 21 -12.16 -1.74 9.50
C SER A 21 -12.46 -0.31 9.96
N ILE A 22 -11.47 0.59 9.87
CA ILE A 22 -11.59 1.95 10.44
C ILE A 22 -11.42 3.00 9.35
N TYR A 23 -10.37 2.87 8.54
CA TYR A 23 -9.94 3.96 7.68
C TYR A 23 -10.70 4.04 6.35
N TYR A 24 -10.98 2.87 5.75
CA TYR A 24 -11.58 2.79 4.41
C TYR A 24 -12.95 3.47 4.36
N GLU A 25 -13.83 3.21 5.33
CA GLU A 25 -15.17 3.79 5.34
C GLU A 25 -15.16 5.32 5.56
N MET A 26 -14.20 5.84 6.32
CA MET A 26 -14.10 7.26 6.64
C MET A 26 -13.41 8.08 5.53
N ASN A 27 -12.54 7.46 4.73
CA ASN A 27 -11.64 8.17 3.81
C ASN A 27 -11.64 7.54 2.40
N LYS A 28 -12.80 7.10 1.89
CA LYS A 28 -12.94 6.45 0.57
C LYS A 28 -12.40 7.29 -0.60
N THR A 29 -12.34 8.61 -0.44
CA THR A 29 -11.88 9.55 -1.46
C THR A 29 -10.36 9.71 -1.49
N GLU A 30 -9.64 9.17 -0.50
CA GLU A 30 -8.18 9.23 -0.47
C GLU A 30 -7.54 8.15 -1.36
N ASN A 31 -6.40 8.52 -1.96
CA ASN A 31 -5.62 7.59 -2.77
C ASN A 31 -4.84 6.64 -1.88
N ARG A 32 -5.15 5.34 -2.01
CA ARG A 32 -4.41 4.27 -1.34
C ARG A 32 -3.22 3.82 -2.18
N ILE A 33 -2.03 3.86 -1.57
CA ILE A 33 -0.80 3.37 -2.19
C ILE A 33 -0.28 2.17 -1.39
N ASN A 34 -0.12 1.03 -2.06
CA ASN A 34 0.46 -0.18 -1.47
C ASN A 34 1.27 -0.92 -2.53
N THR A 35 2.60 -0.98 -2.35
CA THR A 35 3.53 -1.56 -3.33
C THR A 35 3.30 -3.05 -3.55
N ASP A 36 2.93 -3.82 -2.52
CA ASP A 36 2.67 -5.26 -2.65
C ASP A 36 1.49 -5.52 -3.59
N GLU A 37 0.43 -4.71 -3.47
CA GLU A 37 -0.73 -4.79 -4.35
C GLU A 37 -0.44 -4.31 -5.78
N MET A 38 0.46 -3.33 -5.92
CA MET A 38 0.92 -2.88 -7.24
C MET A 38 1.73 -3.98 -7.94
N VAL A 39 2.63 -4.63 -7.21
CA VAL A 39 3.45 -5.74 -7.73
C VAL A 39 2.55 -6.93 -8.10
N ALA A 40 1.61 -7.31 -7.24
CA ALA A 40 0.70 -8.43 -7.47
C ALA A 40 -0.16 -8.28 -8.74
N ARG A 41 -0.41 -7.05 -9.21
CA ARG A 41 -1.15 -6.81 -10.47
C ARG A 41 -0.32 -7.07 -11.73
N ILE A 42 1.01 -6.96 -11.64
CA ILE A 42 1.90 -7.04 -12.80
C ILE A 42 2.83 -8.26 -12.77
N GLY A 43 2.95 -8.93 -11.62
CA GLY A 43 3.82 -10.09 -11.49
C GLY A 43 3.95 -10.59 -10.06
N SER A 44 5.06 -11.27 -9.80
CA SER A 44 5.36 -11.86 -8.50
C SER A 44 6.19 -10.93 -7.64
N TRP A 45 5.88 -10.89 -6.34
CA TRP A 45 6.73 -10.22 -5.34
C TRP A 45 8.14 -10.80 -5.29
N LYS A 46 8.39 -12.02 -5.80
CA LYS A 46 9.75 -12.58 -5.82
C LYS A 46 10.66 -11.92 -6.88
N ASP A 47 10.08 -11.17 -7.83
CA ASP A 47 10.82 -10.47 -8.87
C ASP A 47 11.24 -9.08 -8.39
N SER A 48 12.55 -8.87 -8.23
CA SER A 48 13.13 -7.61 -7.77
C SER A 48 12.91 -6.44 -8.75
N ASN A 49 12.79 -6.72 -10.05
CA ASN A 49 12.54 -5.67 -11.04
C ASN A 49 11.14 -5.08 -10.87
N PHE A 50 10.14 -5.93 -10.62
CA PHE A 50 8.78 -5.46 -10.34
C PHE A 50 8.69 -4.71 -9.01
N GLN A 51 9.38 -5.18 -7.96
CA GLN A 51 9.42 -4.47 -6.69
C GLN A 51 9.97 -3.04 -6.85
N ILE A 52 11.15 -2.89 -7.49
CA ILE A 52 11.79 -1.58 -7.67
C ILE A 52 10.94 -0.66 -8.55
N LYS A 53 10.34 -1.21 -9.62
CA LYS A 53 9.45 -0.45 -10.51
C LYS A 53 8.24 0.08 -9.74
N CYS A 54 7.52 -0.80 -9.03
CA CYS A 54 6.34 -0.39 -8.26
C CYS A 54 6.70 0.59 -7.13
N ALA A 55 7.84 0.43 -6.46
CA ALA A 55 8.29 1.36 -5.44
C ALA A 55 8.56 2.77 -6.01
N ARG A 56 9.13 2.86 -7.22
CA ARG A 56 9.33 4.15 -7.92
C ARG A 56 8.02 4.78 -8.38
N ASP A 57 7.06 3.97 -8.82
CA ASP A 57 5.76 4.47 -9.26
C ASP A 57 4.88 4.89 -8.07
N ALA A 58 5.08 4.29 -6.88
CA ALA A 58 4.37 4.65 -5.65
C ALA A 58 4.73 6.03 -5.09
N ILE A 59 5.88 6.60 -5.48
CA ILE A 59 6.38 7.91 -5.00
C ILE A 59 6.16 9.04 -6.02
N LYS A 60 5.61 8.74 -7.20
CA LYS A 60 5.26 9.74 -8.22
C LYS A 60 3.88 10.31 -7.94
#